data_AF-A0A5A9Z9G9-F1
#
_entry.id   AF-A0A5A9Z9G9-F1
#
_cell.length_a   1.000
_cell.length_b   1.000
_cell.length_c   1.000
_cell.angle_alpha   90.00
_cell.angle_beta   90.00
_cell.angle_gamma   90.00
#
_symmetry.space_group_name_H-M   'P 1'
#
loop_
_entity.id
_entity.type
_entity.pdbx_description
1 polymer ?
#
loop_
_entity_poly.entity_id
_entity_poly.type
_entity_poly.pdbx_seq_one_letter_code
_entity_poly.pdbx_strand_id
1 'polypeptide(L)'
;MLNKVMPDMSAQKPTNIIYTGVAGTGKTYRLLQIAQQYTDYLPRVNDKDLLGQLLQALSWRDVVCLIFLDFKSKKQDLVKVPEIVNHEFFVTKATQNAREKNLSNTAWSVLQMHTPTNSQTVSYKNRASQAYFDKDNSGAWYLLPESMDLLSELAQQLAEFQQAQRENNNQDQNFSQQRFSMVSFHQAYGYEEFVEGIRPVMAASSHTTHSSSQMSYAIQDGTFLKLCQRAANDPEQRYAMLIDEINRANVSRVFGELLSLIETDKRAGMANAMTVNLAYSGRTFSVPANVDIYATMNTQDHSLAPLDMALRRRFRFVDCSPQPELLPVISLNQESETADSGTLNSEIINSAETIDLAKLLTGLNNRIMQTLGAEAQLGHAFLWSVANLKQLQTVLAEQIIPQLAQAAGGQLTILQYIFQDEQQPMSAQFIQDSQALINNDSNNSANSNSSNQMFAGHHSFLDQSISTGNYRINVDLMNNSAEFTKPFVYQRLY
;
A
#
# COMPACT_ATOMS: atom_id res chain seq x y z
N MET A 1 -15.26 -15.11 -10.87
CA MET A 1 -14.54 -15.33 -12.14
C MET A 1 -13.88 -14.03 -12.61
N LEU A 2 -12.79 -13.61 -11.97
CA LEU A 2 -12.06 -12.35 -12.29
C LEU A 2 -10.74 -12.58 -13.05
N ASN A 3 -10.54 -13.79 -13.60
CA ASN A 3 -9.30 -14.20 -14.29
C ASN A 3 -9.40 -14.19 -15.83
N LYS A 4 -10.06 -13.20 -16.42
CA LYS A 4 -10.00 -12.92 -17.87
C LYS A 4 -10.14 -11.39 -18.01
N VAL A 5 -9.10 -10.60 -18.24
CA VAL A 5 -8.01 -10.70 -19.21
C VAL A 5 -6.76 -10.14 -18.54
N MET A 6 -5.83 -11.01 -18.16
CA MET A 6 -4.49 -10.59 -17.72
C MET A 6 -3.63 -10.39 -18.97
N PRO A 7 -2.99 -9.22 -19.17
CA PRO A 7 -2.04 -9.07 -20.26
C PRO A 7 -0.79 -9.91 -19.95
N ASP A 8 -0.55 -10.88 -20.84
CA ASP A 8 0.63 -11.75 -20.89
C ASP A 8 1.93 -10.90 -20.88
N MET A 9 2.78 -11.10 -19.87
CA MET A 9 3.98 -10.28 -19.62
C MET A 9 5.21 -10.71 -20.46
N SER A 10 5.03 -11.54 -21.49
CA SER A 10 6.13 -11.93 -22.39
C SER A 10 6.09 -11.16 -23.72
N ALA A 11 7.19 -10.45 -24.03
CA ALA A 11 7.50 -9.81 -25.32
C ALA A 11 6.45 -8.83 -25.91
N GLN A 12 5.70 -8.09 -25.08
CA GLN A 12 4.76 -7.08 -25.58
C GLN A 12 5.38 -5.69 -25.69
N LYS A 13 4.97 -4.96 -26.74
CA LYS A 13 5.29 -3.55 -26.99
C LYS A 13 5.03 -2.68 -25.74
N PRO A 14 5.73 -1.54 -25.58
CA PRO A 14 5.40 -0.57 -24.54
C PRO A 14 3.90 -0.24 -24.52
N THR A 15 3.34 -0.08 -23.34
CA THR A 15 1.90 0.10 -23.12
C THR A 15 1.60 1.47 -22.51
N ASN A 16 0.58 2.13 -23.07
CA ASN A 16 -0.01 3.36 -22.53
C ASN A 16 -1.51 3.16 -22.35
N ILE A 17 -2.00 3.16 -21.11
CA ILE A 17 -3.43 2.95 -20.80
C ILE A 17 -3.93 4.02 -19.83
N ILE A 18 -5.10 4.58 -20.12
CA ILE A 18 -5.87 5.41 -19.19
C ILE A 18 -7.14 4.63 -18.82
N TYR A 19 -7.30 4.35 -17.54
CA TYR A 19 -8.53 3.81 -16.97
C TYR A 19 -9.51 4.95 -16.70
N THR A 20 -10.66 4.92 -17.34
CA THR A 20 -11.70 5.95 -17.22
C THR A 20 -12.91 5.42 -16.47
N GLY A 21 -13.72 6.32 -15.92
CA GLY A 21 -15.02 5.96 -15.36
C GLY A 21 -15.40 6.86 -14.19
N VAL A 22 -16.62 6.69 -13.72
CA VAL A 22 -17.18 7.45 -12.60
C VAL A 22 -16.45 7.18 -11.28
N ALA A 23 -16.65 8.04 -10.28
CA ALA A 23 -16.07 7.86 -8.96
C ALA A 23 -16.49 6.51 -8.34
N GLY A 24 -15.57 5.87 -7.62
CA GLY A 24 -15.84 4.62 -6.89
C GLY A 24 -15.83 3.33 -7.73
N THR A 25 -15.34 3.36 -8.97
CA THR A 25 -15.23 2.17 -9.85
C THR A 25 -13.94 1.36 -9.65
N GLY A 26 -13.12 1.69 -8.65
CA GLY A 26 -11.91 0.93 -8.32
C GLY A 26 -10.68 1.24 -9.19
N LYS A 27 -10.67 2.35 -9.93
CA LYS A 27 -9.55 2.72 -10.84
C LYS A 27 -8.20 2.84 -10.12
N THR A 28 -8.14 3.56 -9.00
CA THR A 28 -6.91 3.69 -8.20
C THR A 28 -6.48 2.35 -7.61
N TYR A 29 -7.43 1.53 -7.15
CA TYR A 29 -7.14 0.17 -6.71
C TYR A 29 -6.52 -0.68 -7.82
N ARG A 30 -6.99 -0.54 -9.06
CA ARG A 30 -6.40 -1.19 -10.23
C ARG A 30 -4.96 -0.73 -10.50
N LEU A 31 -4.64 0.56 -10.33
CA LEU A 31 -3.24 1.02 -10.40
C LEU A 31 -2.38 0.37 -9.31
N LEU A 32 -2.89 0.22 -8.10
CA LEU A 32 -2.16 -0.45 -7.01
C LEU A 32 -1.92 -1.93 -7.31
N GLN A 33 -2.89 -2.63 -7.91
CA GLN A 33 -2.70 -4.01 -8.38
C GLN A 33 -1.62 -4.10 -9.46
N ILE A 34 -1.58 -3.12 -10.38
CA ILE A 34 -0.51 -3.05 -11.38
C ILE A 34 0.83 -2.80 -10.69
N ALA A 35 0.91 -1.89 -9.71
CA ALA A 35 2.14 -1.60 -8.97
C ALA A 35 2.77 -2.87 -8.36
N GLN A 36 1.95 -3.78 -7.83
CA GLN A 36 2.40 -5.06 -7.30
C GLN A 36 3.11 -5.93 -8.36
N GLN A 37 2.70 -5.86 -9.63
CA GLN A 37 3.33 -6.60 -10.74
C GLN A 37 4.73 -6.07 -11.08
N TYR A 38 5.00 -4.80 -10.77
CA TYR A 38 6.31 -4.15 -10.95
C TYR A 38 7.11 -4.10 -9.65
N THR A 39 6.77 -4.94 -8.68
CA THR A 39 7.45 -5.02 -7.39
C THR A 39 8.04 -6.41 -7.25
N ASP A 40 9.37 -6.53 -7.32
CA ASP A 40 10.01 -7.79 -6.96
C ASP A 40 10.21 -7.81 -5.46
N TYR A 41 9.80 -8.90 -4.83
CA TYR A 41 10.17 -9.20 -3.45
C TYR A 41 11.48 -9.97 -3.51
N LEU A 42 12.60 -9.33 -3.14
CA LEU A 42 13.87 -10.04 -3.05
C LEU A 42 13.75 -11.09 -1.94
N PRO A 43 14.19 -12.34 -2.18
CA PRO A 43 14.22 -13.33 -1.11
C PRO A 43 15.16 -12.86 -0.01
N ARG A 44 14.71 -12.96 1.25
CA ARG A 44 15.57 -12.76 2.43
C ARG A 44 16.80 -13.67 2.27
N VAL A 45 18.01 -13.13 2.46
CA VAL A 45 19.20 -13.99 2.62
C VAL A 45 18.97 -14.78 3.90
N ASN A 46 18.73 -16.09 3.77
CA ASN A 46 18.48 -16.97 4.90
C ASN A 46 19.69 -16.95 5.85
N ASP A 47 19.47 -16.63 7.12
CA ASP A 47 20.56 -16.55 8.12
C ASP A 47 21.39 -17.84 8.18
N LYS A 48 20.77 -19.00 7.88
CA LYS A 48 21.47 -20.29 7.78
C LYS A 48 22.45 -20.37 6.61
N ASP A 49 22.13 -19.76 5.48
CA ASP A 49 23.00 -19.76 4.30
C ASP A 49 24.18 -18.80 4.51
N LEU A 50 23.92 -17.65 5.13
CA LEU A 50 24.95 -16.68 5.51
C LEU A 50 25.92 -17.27 6.54
N LEU A 51 25.40 -17.99 7.54
CA LEU A 51 26.21 -18.74 8.49
C LEU A 51 27.00 -19.85 7.78
N GLY A 52 26.38 -20.54 6.82
CA GLY A 52 27.04 -21.54 6.00
C GLY A 52 28.25 -20.98 5.25
N GLN A 53 28.10 -19.83 4.60
CA GLN A 53 29.19 -19.17 3.85
C GLN A 53 30.34 -18.76 4.76
N LEU A 54 30.05 -18.14 5.92
CA LEU A 54 31.07 -17.76 6.90
C LEU A 54 31.91 -18.97 7.32
N LEU A 55 31.26 -20.08 7.63
CA LEU A 55 31.92 -21.26 8.17
C LEU A 55 32.65 -22.10 7.12
N GLN A 56 32.30 -21.99 5.84
CA GLN A 56 32.80 -22.88 4.78
C GLN A 56 34.34 -22.89 4.69
N ALA A 57 34.96 -21.70 4.72
CA ALA A 57 36.40 -21.53 4.59
C ALA A 57 37.20 -21.75 5.89
N LEU A 58 36.52 -21.85 7.04
CA LEU A 58 37.16 -21.85 8.35
C LEU A 58 37.60 -23.25 8.82
N SER A 59 38.71 -23.32 9.55
CA SER A 59 39.16 -24.56 10.18
C SER A 59 38.40 -24.85 11.49
N TRP A 60 38.47 -26.07 12.01
CA TRP A 60 37.88 -26.39 13.32
C TRP A 60 38.46 -25.55 14.46
N ARG A 61 39.73 -25.13 14.36
CA ARG A 61 40.33 -24.17 15.28
C ARG A 61 39.60 -22.82 15.21
N ASP A 62 39.45 -22.29 14.00
CA ASP A 62 38.86 -20.97 13.77
C ASP A 62 37.39 -20.92 14.20
N VAL A 63 36.64 -22.00 13.94
CA VAL A 63 35.24 -22.11 14.39
C VAL A 63 35.17 -22.15 15.92
N VAL A 64 36.06 -22.86 16.61
CA VAL A 64 36.10 -22.84 18.07
C VAL A 64 36.49 -21.45 18.58
N CYS A 65 37.48 -20.78 17.98
CA CYS A 65 37.83 -19.39 18.33
C CYS A 65 36.64 -18.44 18.13
N LEU A 66 35.90 -18.55 17.03
CA LEU A 66 34.69 -17.75 16.78
C LEU A 66 33.62 -17.97 17.85
N ILE A 67 33.42 -19.20 18.30
CA ILE A 67 32.48 -19.53 19.38
C ILE A 67 32.88 -18.82 20.68
N PHE A 68 34.17 -18.82 21.02
CA PHE A 68 34.65 -18.08 22.20
C PHE A 68 34.50 -16.57 22.04
N LEU A 69 34.74 -16.01 20.86
CA LEU A 69 34.50 -14.60 20.59
C LEU A 69 33.02 -14.24 20.71
N ASP A 70 32.11 -15.11 20.24
CA ASP A 70 30.66 -14.91 20.37
C ASP A 70 30.21 -14.97 21.84
N PHE A 71 30.65 -15.97 22.60
CA PHE A 71 30.38 -16.03 24.06
C PHE A 71 30.96 -14.83 24.81
N LYS A 72 32.17 -14.39 24.45
CA LYS A 72 32.79 -13.19 25.03
C LYS A 72 32.00 -11.93 24.73
N SER A 73 31.42 -11.79 23.53
CA SER A 73 30.52 -10.69 23.18
C SER A 73 29.25 -10.66 24.07
N LYS A 74 28.82 -11.84 24.55
CA LYS A 74 27.72 -12.04 25.51
C LYS A 74 28.17 -11.96 26.97
N LYS A 75 29.40 -11.52 27.25
CA LYS A 75 30.02 -11.44 28.59
C LYS A 75 30.19 -12.79 29.29
N GLN A 76 30.39 -13.86 28.53
CA GLN A 76 30.69 -15.19 29.04
C GLN A 76 32.14 -15.59 28.66
N ASP A 77 33.04 -15.52 29.64
CA ASP A 77 34.47 -15.84 29.42
C ASP A 77 34.82 -17.32 29.67
N LEU A 78 33.99 -18.04 30.43
CA LEU A 78 34.16 -19.46 30.77
C LEU A 78 33.12 -20.30 30.04
N VAL A 79 33.59 -21.26 29.24
CA VAL A 79 32.73 -22.08 28.37
C VAL A 79 33.04 -23.57 28.55
N LYS A 80 32.02 -24.42 28.68
CA LYS A 80 32.19 -25.88 28.77
C LYS A 80 32.07 -26.55 27.40
N VAL A 81 32.70 -27.70 27.23
CA VAL A 81 32.68 -28.46 25.96
C VAL A 81 31.26 -28.75 25.44
N PRO A 82 30.25 -29.12 26.27
CA PRO A 82 28.88 -29.27 25.79
C PRO A 82 28.29 -27.97 25.20
N GLU A 83 28.64 -26.81 25.73
CA GLU A 83 28.17 -25.50 25.22
C GLU A 83 28.79 -25.19 23.86
N ILE A 84 30.07 -25.55 23.66
CA ILE A 84 30.77 -25.41 22.38
C ILE A 84 30.12 -26.30 21.32
N VAL A 85 29.87 -27.57 21.64
CA VAL A 85 29.32 -28.55 20.67
C VAL A 85 27.88 -28.24 20.30
N ASN A 86 27.10 -27.67 21.23
CA ASN A 86 25.72 -27.26 21.00
C ASN A 86 25.60 -25.86 20.37
N HIS A 87 26.71 -25.13 20.19
CA HIS A 87 26.68 -23.82 19.57
C HIS A 87 26.32 -23.91 18.09
N GLU A 88 25.50 -22.96 17.60
CA GLU A 88 24.99 -22.94 16.22
C GLU A 88 26.11 -23.06 15.17
N PHE A 89 27.24 -22.38 15.42
CA PHE A 89 28.41 -22.41 14.53
C PHE A 89 29.07 -23.79 14.48
N PHE A 90 29.14 -24.50 15.61
CA PHE A 90 29.75 -25.83 15.67
C PHE A 90 28.88 -26.86 14.95
N VAL A 91 27.56 -26.82 15.19
CA VAL A 91 26.58 -27.72 14.57
C VAL A 91 26.53 -27.52 13.06
N THR A 92 26.56 -26.26 12.60
CA THR A 92 26.54 -25.93 11.16
C THR A 92 27.82 -26.42 10.48
N LYS A 93 28.99 -26.21 11.09
CA LYS A 93 30.26 -26.73 10.56
C LYS A 93 30.33 -28.26 10.56
N ALA A 94 29.77 -28.91 11.58
CA ALA A 94 29.69 -30.37 11.64
C ALA A 94 28.86 -30.93 10.48
N THR A 95 27.70 -30.31 10.22
CA THR A 95 26.80 -30.66 9.12
C THR A 95 27.49 -30.48 7.76
N GLN A 96 28.16 -29.34 7.53
CA GLN A 96 28.90 -29.08 6.29
C GLN A 96 30.01 -30.12 6.00
N ASN A 97 30.66 -30.60 7.05
CA ASN A 97 31.72 -31.60 6.96
C ASN A 97 31.18 -33.04 7.01
N ALA A 98 29.85 -33.24 6.93
CA ALA A 98 29.18 -34.53 7.05
C ALA A 98 29.61 -35.34 8.30
N ARG A 99 29.78 -34.65 9.45
CA ARG A 99 30.17 -35.28 10.72
C ARG A 99 29.00 -35.34 11.69
N GLU A 100 28.56 -36.56 12.00
CA GLU A 100 27.44 -36.81 12.92
C GLU A 100 27.86 -37.42 14.27
N LYS A 101 29.10 -37.91 14.38
CA LYS A 101 29.61 -38.61 15.58
C LYS A 101 30.92 -37.99 16.06
N ASN A 102 31.26 -38.23 17.34
CA ASN A 102 32.51 -37.79 17.97
C ASN A 102 32.73 -36.25 17.97
N LEU A 103 31.65 -35.48 18.06
CA LEU A 103 31.69 -34.01 18.09
C LEU A 103 32.47 -33.48 19.30
N SER A 104 32.20 -34.02 20.49
CA SER A 104 32.91 -33.66 21.72
C SER A 104 34.40 -33.97 21.64
N ASN A 105 34.80 -35.06 20.98
CA ASN A 105 36.20 -35.40 20.78
C ASN A 105 36.90 -34.42 19.82
N THR A 106 36.17 -33.93 18.81
CA THR A 106 36.68 -32.90 17.89
C THR A 106 36.94 -31.59 18.65
N ALA A 107 35.98 -31.13 19.45
CA ALA A 107 36.16 -29.94 20.28
C ALA A 107 37.31 -30.11 21.28
N TRP A 108 37.36 -31.24 22.00
CA TRP A 108 38.44 -31.54 22.94
C TRP A 108 39.81 -31.58 22.27
N SER A 109 39.93 -32.16 21.08
CA SER A 109 41.19 -32.21 20.33
C SER A 109 41.69 -30.82 19.98
N VAL A 110 40.80 -29.93 19.52
CA VAL A 110 41.17 -28.53 19.19
C VAL A 110 41.62 -27.79 20.44
N LEU A 111 40.84 -27.88 21.53
CA LEU A 111 41.13 -27.18 22.78
C LEU A 111 42.48 -27.62 23.38
N GLN A 112 42.72 -28.93 23.50
CA GLN A 112 43.98 -29.47 24.05
C GLN A 112 45.20 -29.18 23.17
N MET A 113 45.03 -29.26 21.84
CA MET A 113 46.11 -28.99 20.90
C MET A 113 46.56 -27.53 20.94
N HIS A 114 45.65 -26.61 21.21
CA HIS A 114 45.90 -25.17 21.26
C HIS A 114 46.02 -24.62 22.69
N THR A 115 46.45 -25.44 23.64
CA THR A 115 46.74 -25.05 25.03
C THR A 115 48.24 -24.71 25.21
N PRO A 116 48.64 -23.71 26.02
CA PRO A 116 50.05 -23.34 26.17
C PRO A 116 50.82 -24.41 26.95
N THR A 117 52.12 -24.58 26.66
CA THR A 117 52.98 -25.66 27.23
C THR A 117 53.11 -25.64 28.75
N ASN A 118 52.87 -24.48 29.37
CA ASN A 118 52.92 -24.25 30.81
C ASN A 118 51.56 -24.42 31.53
N SER A 119 50.50 -24.83 30.83
CA SER A 119 49.18 -25.07 31.46
C SER A 119 49.27 -26.10 32.58
N GLN A 120 48.68 -25.78 33.73
CA GLN A 120 48.66 -26.62 34.92
C GLN A 120 47.50 -27.63 34.92
N THR A 121 46.48 -27.39 34.10
CA THR A 121 45.19 -28.10 34.14
C THR A 121 45.02 -29.06 32.96
N VAL A 122 45.77 -28.87 31.87
CA VAL A 122 45.71 -29.71 30.67
C VAL A 122 47.03 -30.43 30.45
N SER A 123 47.00 -31.76 30.45
CA SER A 123 48.15 -32.60 30.09
C SER A 123 47.91 -33.22 28.71
N TYR A 124 48.61 -32.70 27.70
CA TYR A 124 48.49 -33.13 26.31
C TYR A 124 49.82 -32.99 25.59
N LYS A 125 50.27 -34.05 24.90
CA LYS A 125 51.64 -34.14 24.37
C LYS A 125 51.83 -33.46 23.01
N ASN A 126 50.80 -33.46 22.15
CA ASN A 126 50.90 -33.01 20.76
C ASN A 126 50.31 -31.60 20.59
N ARG A 127 50.99 -30.58 21.12
CA ARG A 127 50.52 -29.19 21.09
C ARG A 127 50.95 -28.48 19.80
N ALA A 128 50.09 -27.59 19.29
CA ALA A 128 50.42 -26.64 18.25
C ALA A 128 51.37 -25.56 18.80
N SER A 129 52.09 -24.89 17.91
CA SER A 129 52.97 -23.76 18.28
C SER A 129 52.17 -22.58 18.85
N GLN A 130 50.96 -22.35 18.33
CA GLN A 130 50.10 -21.25 18.75
C GLN A 130 49.05 -21.72 19.76
N ALA A 131 49.06 -21.09 20.93
CA ALA A 131 48.06 -21.27 21.97
C ALA A 131 46.95 -20.23 21.87
N TYR A 132 45.71 -20.67 22.11
CA TYR A 132 44.50 -19.84 22.11
C TYR A 132 43.67 -20.05 23.38
N PHE A 133 43.70 -21.25 23.96
CA PHE A 133 42.78 -21.62 25.05
C PHE A 133 43.55 -22.14 26.26
N ASP A 134 42.97 -22.03 27.44
CA ASP A 134 43.36 -22.81 28.60
C ASP A 134 42.14 -23.18 29.44
N LYS A 135 42.33 -24.08 30.40
CA LYS A 135 41.27 -24.66 31.20
C LYS A 135 41.42 -24.26 32.67
N ASP A 136 40.33 -23.92 33.32
CA ASP A 136 40.32 -23.62 34.75
C ASP A 136 40.18 -24.89 35.60
N ASN A 137 40.23 -24.71 36.93
CA ASN A 137 40.06 -25.81 37.89
C ASN A 137 38.63 -26.35 37.94
N SER A 138 37.63 -25.62 37.41
CA SER A 138 36.22 -26.03 37.40
C SER A 138 35.86 -26.92 36.21
N GLY A 139 36.76 -27.02 35.22
CA GLY A 139 36.52 -27.78 34.02
C GLY A 139 36.11 -26.95 32.81
N ALA A 140 35.98 -25.64 32.97
CA ALA A 140 35.63 -24.70 31.92
C ALA A 140 36.87 -24.18 31.20
N TRP A 141 36.69 -23.79 29.94
CA TRP A 141 37.73 -23.28 29.08
C TRP A 141 37.57 -21.77 28.92
N TYR A 142 38.68 -21.07 28.73
CA TYR A 142 38.71 -19.64 28.44
C TYR A 142 39.71 -19.32 27.33
N LEU A 143 39.50 -18.18 26.69
CA LEU A 143 40.35 -17.65 25.62
C LEU A 143 41.48 -16.82 26.24
N LEU A 144 42.73 -17.08 25.85
CA LEU A 144 43.90 -16.40 26.40
C LEU A 144 43.92 -14.91 25.98
N PRO A 145 44.26 -13.97 26.88
CA PRO A 145 44.36 -12.55 26.52
C PRO A 145 45.33 -12.29 25.37
N GLU A 146 46.46 -12.99 25.32
CA GLU A 146 47.49 -12.85 24.29
C GLU A 146 47.01 -13.33 22.91
N SER A 147 45.97 -14.16 22.87
CA SER A 147 45.39 -14.64 21.62
C SER A 147 44.45 -13.62 20.95
N MET A 148 44.08 -12.54 21.64
CA MET A 148 43.13 -11.54 21.10
C MET A 148 43.67 -10.86 19.85
N ASP A 149 44.95 -10.48 19.87
CA ASP A 149 45.58 -9.77 18.75
C ASP A 149 45.62 -10.66 17.50
N LEU A 150 45.78 -11.98 17.69
CA LEU A 150 45.81 -12.98 16.63
C LEU A 150 44.44 -13.31 16.05
N LEU A 151 43.37 -12.91 16.74
CA LEU A 151 41.98 -13.19 16.36
C LEU A 151 41.27 -11.96 15.80
N SER A 152 41.99 -10.87 15.52
CA SER A 152 41.46 -9.62 14.97
C SER A 152 40.66 -9.82 13.67
N GLU A 153 41.19 -10.59 12.72
CA GLU A 153 40.48 -10.91 11.46
C GLU A 153 39.21 -11.73 11.69
N LEU A 154 39.26 -12.74 12.56
CA LEU A 154 38.10 -13.56 12.92
C LEU A 154 37.04 -12.75 13.68
N ALA A 155 37.47 -11.83 14.54
CA ALA A 155 36.57 -10.90 15.24
C ALA A 155 35.89 -9.93 14.26
N GLN A 156 36.60 -9.47 13.22
CA GLN A 156 36.01 -8.66 12.16
C GLN A 156 34.97 -9.46 11.37
N GLN A 157 35.28 -10.69 10.96
CA GLN A 157 34.31 -11.57 10.27
C GLN A 157 33.06 -11.84 11.11
N LEU A 158 33.22 -12.02 12.43
CA LEU A 158 32.09 -12.17 13.35
C LEU A 158 31.26 -10.88 13.43
N ALA A 159 31.90 -9.71 13.48
CA ALA A 159 31.20 -8.43 13.53
C ALA A 159 30.40 -8.16 12.25
N GLU A 160 30.99 -8.45 11.08
CA GLU A 160 30.33 -8.34 9.77
C GLU A 160 29.12 -9.30 9.70
N PHE A 161 29.28 -10.53 10.16
CA PHE A 161 28.19 -11.51 10.26
C PHE A 161 27.05 -11.03 11.17
N GLN A 162 27.38 -10.58 12.38
CA GLN A 162 26.39 -10.07 13.34
C GLN A 162 25.70 -8.79 12.83
N GLN A 163 26.42 -7.95 12.10
CA GLN A 163 25.85 -6.77 11.44
C GLN A 163 24.87 -7.18 10.34
N ALA A 164 25.25 -8.12 9.47
CA ALA A 164 24.35 -8.64 8.43
C ALA A 164 23.08 -9.27 9.03
N GLN A 165 23.19 -9.99 10.15
CA GLN A 165 22.02 -10.51 10.87
C GLN A 165 21.13 -9.40 11.47
N ARG A 166 21.72 -8.31 11.98
CA ARG A 166 20.97 -7.16 12.49
C ARG A 166 20.29 -6.40 11.36
N GLU A 167 20.94 -6.26 10.21
CA GLU A 167 20.36 -5.68 9.01
C GLU A 167 19.18 -6.54 8.51
N ASN A 168 19.31 -7.87 8.50
CA ASN A 168 18.20 -8.79 8.22
C ASN A 168 17.03 -8.64 9.22
N ASN A 169 17.31 -8.54 10.52
CA ASN A 169 16.29 -8.47 11.57
C ASN A 169 15.61 -7.10 11.70
N ASN A 170 16.31 -5.99 11.40
CA ASN A 170 15.73 -4.64 11.42
C ASN A 170 14.98 -4.31 10.11
N GLN A 171 15.15 -5.11 9.05
CA GLN A 171 14.47 -4.95 7.77
C GLN A 171 13.15 -5.75 7.71
N ASP A 172 12.19 -5.37 8.56
CA ASP A 172 10.78 -5.78 8.41
C ASP A 172 10.09 -5.11 7.18
N GLN A 173 10.81 -4.30 6.42
CA GLN A 173 10.41 -3.97 5.06
C GLN A 173 11.04 -4.99 4.12
N ASN A 174 10.21 -5.88 3.57
CA ASN A 174 10.55 -6.65 2.37
C ASN A 174 11.38 -5.75 1.44
N PHE A 175 12.65 -6.10 1.17
CA PHE A 175 13.48 -5.39 0.21
C PHE A 175 12.80 -5.55 -1.15
N SER A 176 11.94 -4.58 -1.46
CA SER A 176 11.11 -4.61 -2.66
C SER A 176 11.79 -3.77 -3.71
N GLN A 177 12.29 -4.40 -4.78
CA GLN A 177 12.78 -3.64 -5.93
C GLN A 177 11.56 -3.16 -6.69
N GLN A 178 11.08 -1.96 -6.32
CA GLN A 178 9.95 -1.32 -6.98
C GLN A 178 10.41 -0.74 -8.32
N ARG A 179 10.02 -1.37 -9.42
CA ARG A 179 10.26 -0.91 -10.79
C ARG A 179 9.16 0.03 -11.28
N PHE A 180 8.46 0.70 -10.37
CA PHE A 180 7.45 1.70 -10.74
C PHE A 180 7.70 3.04 -10.06
N SER A 181 6.98 4.06 -10.52
CA SER A 181 6.85 5.34 -9.83
C SER A 181 5.40 5.77 -9.90
N MET A 182 4.82 6.09 -8.74
CA MET A 182 3.42 6.51 -8.63
C MET A 182 3.36 7.99 -8.28
N VAL A 183 2.53 8.73 -9.01
CA VAL A 183 2.26 10.15 -8.77
C VAL A 183 0.76 10.41 -8.86
N SER A 184 0.29 11.44 -8.18
CA SER A 184 -1.08 11.94 -8.32
C SER A 184 -1.03 13.36 -8.88
N PHE A 185 -1.71 13.57 -9.99
CA PHE A 185 -1.78 14.88 -10.62
C PHE A 185 -2.77 15.79 -9.88
N HIS A 186 -2.38 17.05 -9.75
CA HIS A 186 -3.16 18.11 -9.14
C HIS A 186 -2.86 19.42 -9.86
N GLN A 187 -3.67 20.46 -9.64
CA GLN A 187 -3.61 21.69 -10.44
C GLN A 187 -2.24 22.39 -10.44
N ALA A 188 -1.46 22.23 -9.37
CA ALA A 188 -0.12 22.81 -9.24
C ALA A 188 1.01 21.88 -9.75
N TYR A 189 0.70 20.64 -10.15
CA TYR A 189 1.68 19.68 -10.63
C TYR A 189 2.14 20.07 -12.05
N GLY A 190 3.44 20.26 -12.22
CA GLY A 190 4.03 20.85 -13.43
C GLY A 190 5.08 19.99 -14.10
N TYR A 191 5.75 20.61 -15.06
CA TYR A 191 6.87 20.02 -15.80
C TYR A 191 8.07 19.80 -14.87
N GLU A 192 8.26 20.72 -13.93
CA GLU A 192 9.40 20.78 -13.01
C GLU A 192 9.45 19.61 -12.03
N GLU A 193 8.29 19.06 -11.65
CA GLU A 193 8.18 17.88 -10.79
C GLU A 193 8.24 16.56 -11.59
N PHE A 194 7.73 16.58 -12.82
CA PHE A 194 7.56 15.37 -13.62
C PHE A 194 8.79 15.05 -14.48
N VAL A 195 9.32 16.06 -15.17
CA VAL A 195 10.41 15.94 -16.14
C VAL A 195 11.72 16.43 -15.54
N GLU A 196 11.93 17.73 -15.42
CA GLU A 196 13.10 18.31 -14.74
C GLU A 196 12.84 19.76 -14.36
N GLY A 197 13.44 20.22 -13.25
CA GLY A 197 13.24 21.57 -12.76
C GLY A 197 14.46 22.11 -12.02
N ILE A 198 14.56 23.43 -11.94
CA ILE A 198 15.60 24.10 -11.16
C ILE A 198 15.17 24.15 -9.69
N ARG A 199 16.03 23.66 -8.80
CA ARG A 199 15.81 23.68 -7.36
C ARG A 199 16.99 24.34 -6.64
N PRO A 200 16.74 25.11 -5.56
CA PRO A 200 17.83 25.64 -4.76
C PRO A 200 18.50 24.53 -3.97
N VAL A 201 19.83 24.55 -3.91
CA VAL A 201 20.66 23.64 -3.13
C VAL A 201 21.57 24.47 -2.23
N MET A 202 21.58 24.11 -0.95
CA MET A 202 22.50 24.69 0.02
C MET A 202 23.89 24.11 -0.22
N ALA A 203 24.85 24.95 -0.61
CA ALA A 203 26.24 24.51 -0.64
C ALA A 203 26.67 24.21 0.80
N ALA A 204 27.05 22.96 1.08
CA ALA A 204 27.60 22.60 2.38
C ALA A 204 28.88 23.40 2.58
N SER A 205 28.87 24.31 3.55
CA SER A 205 30.03 25.09 3.94
C SER A 205 31.10 24.14 4.48
N SER A 206 32.11 23.83 3.66
CA SER A 206 33.36 23.26 4.13
C SER A 206 33.90 24.12 5.27
N HIS A 207 34.27 23.49 6.38
CA HIS A 207 34.71 24.09 7.62
C HIS A 207 35.79 25.18 7.47
N THR A 208 35.41 26.42 7.21
CA THR A 208 36.18 27.62 7.54
C THR A 208 35.26 28.83 7.60
N THR A 209 35.12 29.40 8.80
CA THR A 209 34.85 30.83 9.09
C THR A 209 33.73 31.55 8.33
N HIS A 210 32.65 31.85 9.05
CA HIS A 210 31.70 32.95 8.84
C HIS A 210 31.58 33.52 7.42
N SER A 211 30.87 32.81 6.54
CA SER A 211 30.26 33.41 5.35
C SER A 211 28.89 32.81 5.13
N SER A 212 27.91 33.66 4.84
CA SER A 212 26.51 33.34 4.58
C SER A 212 26.38 32.15 3.63
N SER A 213 25.55 31.17 3.97
CA SER A 213 25.22 30.03 3.10
C SER A 213 24.81 30.52 1.71
N GLN A 214 25.68 30.38 0.72
CA GLN A 214 25.41 30.81 -0.64
C GLN A 214 24.42 29.83 -1.27
N MET A 215 23.20 30.29 -1.55
CA MET A 215 22.18 29.51 -2.23
C MET A 215 22.61 29.30 -3.68
N SER A 216 22.75 28.03 -4.09
CA SER A 216 23.04 27.65 -5.48
C SER A 216 21.79 27.06 -6.13
N TYR A 217 21.71 27.08 -7.46
CA TYR A 217 20.61 26.47 -8.20
C TYR A 217 21.12 25.25 -8.98
N ALA A 218 20.47 24.10 -8.79
CA ALA A 218 20.78 22.88 -9.51
C ALA A 218 19.56 22.39 -10.29
N ILE A 219 19.79 21.85 -11.48
CA ILE A 219 18.76 21.15 -12.24
C ILE A 219 18.58 19.77 -11.60
N GLN A 220 17.34 19.41 -11.30
CA GLN A 220 16.98 18.13 -10.71
C GLN A 220 16.00 17.39 -11.60
N ASP A 221 16.25 16.09 -11.74
CA ASP A 221 15.40 15.19 -12.51
C ASP A 221 14.08 14.95 -11.77
N GLY A 222 12.99 15.10 -12.50
CA GLY A 222 11.65 14.77 -12.07
C GLY A 222 11.40 13.26 -12.04
N THR A 223 10.22 12.89 -11.55
CA THR A 223 9.88 11.48 -11.28
C THR A 223 9.92 10.62 -12.55
N PHE A 224 9.45 11.14 -13.69
CA PHE A 224 9.41 10.38 -14.94
C PHE A 224 10.80 10.16 -15.54
N LEU A 225 11.68 11.18 -15.52
CA LEU A 225 13.05 11.03 -16.00
C LEU A 225 13.84 10.05 -15.14
N LYS A 226 13.73 10.13 -13.81
CA LYS A 226 14.35 9.17 -12.89
C LYS A 226 13.90 7.74 -13.18
N LEU A 227 12.61 7.52 -13.41
CA LEU A 227 12.09 6.20 -13.79
C LEU A 227 12.68 5.72 -15.12
N CYS A 228 12.70 6.59 -16.14
CA CYS A 228 13.25 6.25 -17.45
C CYS A 228 14.75 5.94 -17.39
N GLN A 229 15.53 6.65 -16.58
CA GLN A 229 16.96 6.33 -16.39
C GLN A 229 17.16 4.96 -15.76
N ARG A 230 16.35 4.62 -14.74
CA ARG A 230 16.38 3.28 -14.14
C ARG A 230 16.03 2.20 -15.17
N ALA A 231 14.99 2.43 -15.97
CA ALA A 231 14.57 1.51 -17.03
C ALA A 231 15.63 1.36 -18.13
N ALA A 232 16.31 2.44 -18.52
CA ALA A 232 17.37 2.39 -19.52
C ALA A 232 18.59 1.58 -19.04
N ASN A 233 18.88 1.59 -17.74
CA ASN A 233 19.98 0.84 -17.13
C ASN A 233 19.63 -0.63 -16.85
N ASP A 234 18.36 -1.01 -16.94
CA ASP A 234 17.86 -2.37 -16.71
C ASP A 234 16.88 -2.77 -17.84
N PRO A 235 17.39 -3.02 -19.06
CA PRO A 235 16.57 -3.26 -20.24
C PRO A 235 15.84 -4.62 -20.22
N GLU A 236 16.26 -5.55 -19.37
CA GLU A 236 15.64 -6.88 -19.24
C GLU A 236 14.33 -6.82 -18.44
N GLN A 237 14.17 -5.81 -17.58
CA GLN A 237 12.99 -5.64 -16.75
C GLN A 237 12.10 -4.51 -17.27
N ARG A 238 10.78 -4.65 -17.01
CA ARG A 238 9.82 -3.60 -17.30
C ARG A 238 9.67 -2.64 -16.12
N TYR A 239 9.39 -1.38 -16.43
CA TYR A 239 9.16 -0.33 -15.47
C TYR A 239 7.82 0.34 -15.72
N ALA A 240 7.13 0.83 -14.68
CA ALA A 240 5.82 1.45 -14.82
C ALA A 240 5.74 2.87 -14.23
N MET A 241 5.22 3.81 -15.02
CA MET A 241 4.76 5.10 -14.54
C MET A 241 3.26 5.00 -14.23
N LEU A 242 2.88 5.20 -12.97
CA LEU A 242 1.50 5.15 -12.51
C LEU A 242 1.05 6.59 -12.19
N ILE A 243 0.03 7.08 -12.89
CA ILE A 243 -0.46 8.46 -12.78
C ILE A 243 -1.92 8.45 -12.33
N ASP A 244 -2.18 8.80 -11.08
CA ASP A 244 -3.54 8.95 -10.59
C ASP A 244 -4.10 10.34 -10.95
N GLU A 245 -5.38 10.40 -11.31
CA GLU A 245 -6.11 11.63 -11.63
C GLU A 245 -5.47 12.50 -12.73
N ILE A 246 -5.14 11.87 -13.88
CA ILE A 246 -4.35 12.52 -14.95
C ILE A 246 -5.00 13.80 -15.50
N ASN A 247 -6.32 13.94 -15.44
CA ASN A 247 -7.04 15.13 -15.89
C ASN A 247 -6.94 16.32 -14.90
N ARG A 248 -6.44 16.14 -13.68
CA ARG A 248 -6.32 17.23 -12.68
C ARG A 248 -5.16 18.19 -12.91
N ALA A 249 -4.29 17.89 -13.87
CA ALA A 249 -3.22 18.77 -14.33
C ALA A 249 -3.32 19.03 -15.84
N ASN A 250 -2.67 20.09 -16.32
CA ASN A 250 -2.52 20.31 -17.76
C ASN A 250 -1.46 19.34 -18.31
N VAL A 251 -1.93 18.17 -18.78
CA VAL A 251 -1.05 17.07 -19.20
C VAL A 251 -0.07 17.49 -20.31
N SER A 252 -0.51 18.31 -21.27
CA SER A 252 0.36 18.80 -22.34
C SER A 252 1.52 19.63 -21.78
N ARG A 253 1.27 20.44 -20.75
CA ARG A 253 2.32 21.21 -20.05
C ARG A 253 3.23 20.31 -19.20
N VAL A 254 2.66 19.33 -18.50
CA VAL A 254 3.42 18.41 -17.65
C VAL A 254 4.40 17.56 -18.46
N PHE A 255 3.97 17.02 -19.60
CA PHE A 255 4.85 16.22 -20.46
C PHE A 255 5.78 17.05 -21.34
N GLY A 256 5.43 18.30 -21.66
CA GLY A 256 6.25 19.20 -22.47
C GLY A 256 6.71 18.56 -23.78
N GLU A 257 8.02 18.56 -24.02
CA GLU A 257 8.68 17.95 -25.18
C GLU A 257 8.53 16.42 -25.24
N LEU A 258 8.32 15.76 -24.10
CA LEU A 258 8.18 14.29 -24.04
C LEU A 258 6.85 13.79 -24.59
N LEU A 259 5.90 14.71 -24.82
CA LEU A 259 4.57 14.39 -25.32
C LEU A 259 4.62 13.60 -26.65
N SER A 260 5.63 13.80 -27.49
CA SER A 260 5.82 13.00 -28.71
C SER A 260 6.55 11.67 -28.46
N LEU A 261 7.41 11.60 -27.44
CA LEU A 261 8.23 10.43 -27.12
C LEU A 261 7.49 9.34 -26.36
N ILE A 262 6.36 9.67 -25.72
CA ILE A 262 5.52 8.66 -25.07
C ILE A 262 4.82 7.74 -26.08
N GLU A 263 4.76 8.11 -27.37
CA GLU A 263 4.22 7.25 -28.43
C GLU A 263 5.07 5.98 -28.54
N THR A 264 4.42 4.82 -28.62
CA THR A 264 5.09 3.52 -28.42
C THR A 264 6.12 3.20 -29.50
N ASP A 265 5.95 3.69 -30.72
CA ASP A 265 6.86 3.48 -31.85
C ASP A 265 8.09 4.42 -31.84
N LYS A 266 8.01 5.54 -31.11
CA LYS A 266 9.04 6.59 -31.02
C LYS A 266 10.01 6.43 -29.85
N ARG A 267 9.82 5.38 -29.04
CA ARG A 267 10.67 5.06 -27.90
C ARG A 267 12.02 4.50 -28.32
N ALA A 268 13.02 4.67 -27.47
CA ALA A 268 14.33 4.07 -27.67
C ALA A 268 14.20 2.54 -27.73
N GLY A 269 14.79 1.93 -28.76
CA GLY A 269 14.67 0.49 -29.05
C GLY A 269 13.51 0.11 -29.97
N MET A 270 12.71 1.07 -30.44
CA MET A 270 11.60 0.85 -31.38
C MET A 270 11.94 1.35 -32.80
N ALA A 271 11.11 0.99 -33.78
CA ALA A 271 11.40 1.22 -35.21
C ALA A 271 11.59 2.70 -35.59
N ASN A 272 10.84 3.62 -34.96
CA ASN A 272 10.86 5.05 -35.25
C ASN A 272 11.45 5.85 -34.09
N ALA A 273 12.46 5.31 -33.39
CA ALA A 273 13.05 5.91 -32.20
C ALA A 273 13.42 7.38 -32.42
N MET A 274 12.96 8.24 -31.51
CA MET A 274 13.16 9.68 -31.55
C MET A 274 13.84 10.14 -30.27
N THR A 275 14.61 11.22 -30.37
CA THR A 275 15.25 11.91 -29.24
C THR A 275 14.86 13.39 -29.24
N VAL A 276 14.77 13.99 -28.06
CA VAL A 276 14.58 15.44 -27.89
C VAL A 276 15.67 15.99 -26.98
N ASN A 277 15.93 17.30 -27.03
CA ASN A 277 16.78 17.95 -26.05
C ASN A 277 15.91 18.58 -24.97
N LEU A 278 16.24 18.31 -23.71
CA LEU A 278 15.45 18.76 -22.57
C LEU A 278 15.62 20.26 -22.33
N ALA A 279 14.54 20.93 -21.92
CA ALA A 279 14.48 22.40 -21.87
C ALA A 279 15.46 23.07 -20.89
N TYR A 280 15.71 22.48 -19.70
CA TYR A 280 16.59 23.11 -18.70
C TYR A 280 18.03 22.62 -18.81
N SER A 281 18.23 21.31 -18.92
CA SER A 281 19.56 20.70 -18.94
C SER A 281 20.20 20.68 -20.33
N GLY A 282 19.41 20.81 -21.40
CA GLY A 282 19.88 20.68 -22.78
C GLY A 282 20.31 19.26 -23.17
N ARG A 283 20.25 18.28 -22.26
CA ARG A 283 20.68 16.91 -22.54
C ARG A 283 19.69 16.23 -23.47
N THR A 284 20.22 15.37 -24.34
CA THR A 284 19.40 14.55 -25.22
C THR A 284 18.73 13.43 -24.43
N PHE A 285 17.45 13.21 -24.67
CA PHE A 285 16.63 12.23 -23.97
C PHE A 285 15.67 11.50 -24.91
N SER A 286 15.40 10.23 -24.60
CA SER A 286 14.37 9.40 -25.22
C SER A 286 13.72 8.51 -24.16
N VAL A 287 12.45 8.17 -24.36
CA VAL A 287 11.71 7.28 -23.45
C VAL A 287 12.07 5.82 -23.81
N PRO A 288 12.51 4.98 -22.85
CA PRO A 288 12.84 3.57 -23.12
C PRO A 288 11.62 2.71 -23.49
N ALA A 289 11.82 1.70 -24.34
CA ALA A 289 10.76 0.78 -24.76
C ALA A 289 10.21 -0.12 -23.63
N ASN A 290 10.97 -0.33 -22.55
CA ASN A 290 10.58 -1.12 -21.39
C ASN A 290 9.84 -0.31 -20.30
N VAL A 291 9.47 0.95 -20.58
CA VAL A 291 8.59 1.74 -19.69
C VAL A 291 7.14 1.54 -20.10
N ASP A 292 6.23 1.38 -19.15
CA ASP A 292 4.77 1.38 -19.33
C ASP A 292 4.17 2.59 -18.62
N ILE A 293 3.09 3.14 -19.16
CA ILE A 293 2.39 4.28 -18.56
C ILE A 293 0.93 3.88 -18.32
N TYR A 294 0.54 3.85 -17.06
CA TYR A 294 -0.83 3.61 -16.63
C TYR A 294 -1.35 4.84 -15.91
N ALA A 295 -2.58 5.23 -16.22
CA ALA A 295 -3.20 6.36 -15.55
C ALA A 295 -4.67 6.12 -15.22
N THR A 296 -5.22 6.91 -14.30
CA THR A 296 -6.66 6.98 -14.02
C THR A 296 -7.22 8.34 -14.41
N MET A 297 -8.49 8.38 -14.77
CA MET A 297 -9.22 9.61 -15.06
C MET A 297 -10.66 9.47 -14.57
N ASN A 298 -11.09 10.39 -13.70
CA ASN A 298 -12.50 10.55 -13.39
C ASN A 298 -13.20 11.30 -14.50
N THR A 299 -14.32 10.77 -14.98
CA THR A 299 -15.08 11.36 -16.09
C THR A 299 -16.10 12.42 -15.64
N GLN A 300 -16.42 12.43 -14.33
CA GLN A 300 -17.32 13.40 -13.66
C GLN A 300 -16.73 14.81 -13.48
N ASP A 301 -15.41 14.94 -13.50
CA ASP A 301 -14.72 16.20 -13.21
C ASP A 301 -14.75 17.13 -14.44
N HIS A 302 -15.91 17.76 -14.71
CA HIS A 302 -16.13 18.67 -15.84
C HIS A 302 -15.39 20.02 -15.74
N SER A 303 -14.89 20.37 -14.55
CA SER A 303 -14.17 21.63 -14.29
C SER A 303 -12.68 21.58 -14.65
N LEU A 304 -12.18 20.43 -15.10
CA LEU A 304 -10.78 20.19 -15.38
C LEU A 304 -10.43 20.38 -16.86
N ALA A 305 -9.14 20.61 -17.13
CA ALA A 305 -8.66 20.77 -18.49
C ALA A 305 -8.94 19.49 -19.31
N PRO A 306 -9.67 19.56 -20.42
CA PRO A 306 -9.95 18.39 -21.23
C PRO A 306 -8.64 17.81 -21.77
N LEU A 307 -8.56 16.48 -21.81
CA LEU A 307 -7.44 15.79 -22.45
C LEU A 307 -7.40 16.13 -23.94
N ASP A 308 -6.30 16.77 -24.36
CA ASP A 308 -6.07 17.13 -25.75
C ASP A 308 -6.08 15.88 -26.67
N MET A 309 -6.56 16.05 -27.90
CA MET A 309 -6.60 15.03 -28.94
C MET A 309 -5.22 14.42 -29.19
N ALA A 310 -4.16 15.23 -29.08
CA ALA A 310 -2.80 14.77 -29.21
C ALA A 310 -2.43 13.74 -28.14
N LEU A 311 -2.90 13.89 -26.89
CA LEU A 311 -2.69 12.89 -25.86
C LEU A 311 -3.59 11.68 -26.10
N ARG A 312 -4.86 11.90 -26.45
CA ARG A 312 -5.83 10.82 -26.67
C ARG A 312 -5.36 9.78 -27.68
N ARG A 313 -4.72 10.18 -28.79
CA ARG A 313 -4.18 9.22 -29.78
C ARG A 313 -3.00 8.37 -29.27
N ARG A 314 -2.36 8.75 -28.16
CA ARG A 314 -1.16 8.09 -27.62
C ARG A 314 -1.46 7.13 -26.47
N PHE A 315 -2.71 7.10 -26.02
CA PHE A 315 -3.19 6.23 -24.96
C PHE A 315 -4.36 5.39 -25.44
N ARG A 316 -4.43 4.16 -24.95
CA ARG A 316 -5.66 3.38 -25.00
C ARG A 316 -6.54 3.72 -23.81
N PHE A 317 -7.80 4.00 -24.06
CA PHE A 317 -8.79 4.24 -23.01
C PHE A 317 -9.50 2.94 -22.68
N VAL A 318 -9.53 2.59 -21.41
CA VAL A 318 -10.23 1.41 -20.88
C VAL A 318 -11.27 1.92 -19.91
N ASP A 319 -12.53 1.73 -20.25
CA ASP A 319 -13.63 2.12 -19.37
C ASP A 319 -13.79 1.14 -18.21
N CYS A 320 -13.92 1.68 -17.01
CA CYS A 320 -14.16 0.98 -15.76
C CYS A 320 -15.58 1.30 -15.30
N SER A 321 -16.53 0.52 -15.80
CA SER A 321 -17.93 0.65 -15.42
C SER A 321 -18.16 0.17 -13.96
N PRO A 322 -19.24 0.61 -13.29
CA PRO A 322 -19.64 0.06 -12.00
C PRO A 322 -19.83 -1.46 -12.07
N GLN A 323 -19.48 -2.16 -10.98
CA GLN A 323 -19.53 -3.64 -10.88
C GLN A 323 -20.33 -4.03 -9.63
N PRO A 324 -21.67 -3.93 -9.67
CA PRO A 324 -22.52 -4.24 -8.53
C PRO A 324 -22.35 -5.68 -8.04
N GLU A 325 -21.96 -6.61 -8.91
CA GLU A 325 -21.75 -8.03 -8.60
C GLU A 325 -20.68 -8.31 -7.53
N LEU A 326 -19.86 -7.31 -7.18
CA LEU A 326 -18.85 -7.44 -6.13
C LEU A 326 -19.41 -7.13 -4.73
N LEU A 327 -20.63 -6.60 -4.63
CA LEU A 327 -21.21 -6.15 -3.37
C LEU A 327 -21.84 -7.30 -2.57
N PRO A 328 -21.73 -7.29 -1.23
CA PRO A 328 -22.33 -8.33 -0.39
C PRO A 328 -23.85 -8.15 -0.24
N VAL A 329 -24.51 -9.22 0.21
CA VAL A 329 -25.90 -9.16 0.68
C VAL A 329 -25.88 -8.91 2.19
N ILE A 330 -26.63 -7.92 2.66
CA ILE A 330 -26.78 -7.61 4.09
C ILE A 330 -27.90 -8.48 4.66
N SER A 331 -27.61 -9.13 5.78
CA SER A 331 -28.60 -9.84 6.60
C SER A 331 -28.93 -9.02 7.84
N LEU A 332 -30.21 -8.94 8.19
CA LEU A 332 -30.71 -8.08 9.27
C LEU A 332 -30.96 -8.82 10.59
N ASN A 333 -30.48 -10.06 10.68
CA ASN A 333 -30.62 -10.85 11.90
C ASN A 333 -29.90 -10.12 13.04
N GLN A 334 -30.67 -9.78 14.07
CA GLN A 334 -30.18 -9.13 15.27
C GLN A 334 -28.95 -9.88 15.80
N GLU A 335 -27.90 -9.12 16.13
CA GLU A 335 -26.81 -9.58 16.99
C GLU A 335 -27.43 -10.15 18.27
N SER A 336 -27.52 -11.47 18.37
CA SER A 336 -27.73 -12.13 19.65
C SER A 336 -26.34 -12.48 20.18
N GLU A 337 -25.87 -11.68 21.12
CA GLU A 337 -24.74 -12.05 21.97
C GLU A 337 -25.03 -13.39 22.68
N THR A 338 -24.13 -14.35 22.46
CA THR A 338 -23.76 -15.51 23.30
C THR A 338 -24.81 -16.17 24.22
N ALA A 339 -25.15 -17.45 23.97
CA ALA A 339 -24.88 -18.57 24.89
C ALA A 339 -25.52 -19.90 24.42
N ASP A 340 -24.68 -20.94 24.43
CA ASP A 340 -24.95 -22.35 24.73
C ASP A 340 -25.96 -23.24 23.97
N SER A 341 -25.38 -24.39 23.63
CA SER A 341 -25.96 -25.73 23.60
C SER A 341 -26.99 -26.07 22.51
N GLY A 342 -26.48 -26.87 21.57
CA GLY A 342 -27.15 -27.89 20.78
C GLY A 342 -28.62 -28.18 21.09
N THR A 343 -29.46 -27.97 20.08
CA THR A 343 -30.48 -28.93 19.68
C THR A 343 -30.87 -28.67 18.23
N LEU A 344 -30.83 -29.73 17.44
CA LEU A 344 -31.42 -29.80 16.10
C LEU A 344 -32.90 -29.42 16.20
N ASN A 345 -33.31 -28.39 15.45
CA ASN A 345 -34.66 -28.29 14.88
C ASN A 345 -34.55 -27.46 13.59
N SER A 346 -34.43 -28.18 12.48
CA SER A 346 -34.90 -27.73 11.17
C SER A 346 -36.40 -27.42 11.26
N GLU A 347 -36.85 -26.45 10.46
CA GLU A 347 -38.26 -26.03 10.25
C GLU A 347 -38.76 -24.83 11.07
N ILE A 348 -38.09 -23.67 10.96
CA ILE A 348 -38.77 -22.38 10.70
C ILE A 348 -37.82 -21.53 9.83
N ILE A 349 -37.98 -21.58 8.50
CA ILE A 349 -37.41 -20.55 7.62
C ILE A 349 -38.28 -19.30 7.79
N ASN A 350 -38.05 -18.54 8.87
CA ASN A 350 -38.41 -17.13 8.85
C ASN A 350 -37.54 -16.53 7.75
N SER A 351 -38.17 -16.05 6.68
CA SER A 351 -37.49 -15.39 5.57
C SER A 351 -36.59 -14.30 6.13
N ALA A 352 -35.29 -14.58 6.23
CA ALA A 352 -34.32 -13.60 6.65
C ALA A 352 -34.49 -12.39 5.74
N GLU A 353 -34.97 -11.28 6.29
CA GLU A 353 -35.08 -10.07 5.51
C GLU A 353 -33.66 -9.65 5.16
N THR A 354 -33.37 -9.62 3.87
CA THR A 354 -32.03 -9.38 3.32
C THR A 354 -32.09 -8.18 2.38
N ILE A 355 -30.98 -7.45 2.31
CA ILE A 355 -30.81 -6.35 1.36
C ILE A 355 -29.65 -6.71 0.43
N ASP A 356 -29.99 -7.00 -0.81
CA ASP A 356 -29.05 -7.20 -1.91
C ASP A 356 -28.52 -5.84 -2.41
N LEU A 357 -27.28 -5.51 -2.03
CA LEU A 357 -26.63 -4.27 -2.42
C LEU A 357 -26.31 -4.21 -3.92
N ALA A 358 -26.11 -5.37 -4.57
CA ALA A 358 -25.87 -5.43 -6.01
C ALA A 358 -27.12 -5.00 -6.78
N LYS A 359 -28.30 -5.49 -6.38
CA LYS A 359 -29.58 -5.04 -6.96
C LYS A 359 -29.85 -3.58 -6.66
N LEU A 360 -29.63 -3.13 -5.42
CA LEU A 360 -29.82 -1.74 -5.03
C LEU A 360 -28.98 -0.79 -5.89
N LEU A 361 -27.68 -1.06 -6.06
CA LEU A 361 -26.80 -0.22 -6.88
C LEU A 361 -27.21 -0.28 -8.36
N THR A 362 -27.62 -1.45 -8.86
CA THR A 362 -28.09 -1.61 -10.24
C THR A 362 -29.35 -0.79 -10.51
N GLY A 363 -30.34 -0.88 -9.62
CA GLY A 363 -31.58 -0.11 -9.73
C GLY A 363 -31.34 1.40 -9.67
N LEU A 364 -30.51 1.86 -8.72
CA LEU A 364 -30.10 3.27 -8.64
C LEU A 364 -29.39 3.71 -9.93
N ASN A 365 -28.38 2.98 -10.40
CA ASN A 365 -27.62 3.34 -11.60
C ASN A 365 -28.47 3.32 -12.87
N ASN A 366 -29.47 2.45 -12.98
CA ASN A 366 -30.40 2.45 -14.10
C ASN A 366 -31.21 3.76 -14.14
N ARG A 367 -31.73 4.19 -12.99
CA ARG A 367 -32.51 5.43 -12.89
C ARG A 367 -31.63 6.68 -13.07
N ILE A 368 -30.45 6.69 -12.48
CA ILE A 368 -29.44 7.76 -12.67
C ILE A 368 -29.07 7.88 -14.16
N MET A 369 -28.82 6.77 -14.85
CA MET A 369 -28.46 6.78 -16.27
C MET A 369 -29.59 7.33 -17.14
N GLN A 370 -30.85 7.08 -16.79
CA GLN A 370 -32.01 7.60 -17.51
C GLN A 370 -32.23 9.10 -17.32
N THR A 371 -31.90 9.65 -16.15
CA THR A 371 -32.16 11.06 -15.81
C THR A 371 -30.94 11.97 -15.94
N LEU A 372 -29.81 11.56 -15.38
CA LEU A 372 -28.57 12.34 -15.26
C LEU A 372 -27.48 11.89 -16.25
N GLY A 373 -27.64 10.71 -16.86
CA GLY A 373 -26.71 10.15 -17.85
C GLY A 373 -25.64 9.23 -17.25
N ALA A 374 -24.83 8.61 -18.12
CA ALA A 374 -23.84 7.60 -17.73
C ALA A 374 -22.74 8.16 -16.80
N GLU A 375 -22.38 9.43 -16.96
CA GLU A 375 -21.34 10.06 -16.15
C GLU A 375 -21.77 10.31 -14.70
N ALA A 376 -23.07 10.29 -14.39
CA ALA A 376 -23.56 10.48 -13.03
C ALA A 376 -23.66 9.18 -12.21
N GLN A 377 -23.36 8.03 -12.81
CA GLN A 377 -23.44 6.73 -12.14
C GLN A 377 -22.55 6.65 -10.89
N LEU A 378 -22.93 5.76 -9.97
CA LEU A 378 -22.23 5.46 -8.73
C LEU A 378 -21.40 4.19 -8.90
N GLY A 379 -20.14 4.25 -8.49
CA GLY A 379 -19.28 3.09 -8.42
C GLY A 379 -19.57 2.18 -7.23
N HIS A 380 -19.13 0.92 -7.31
CA HIS A 380 -19.34 -0.08 -6.25
C HIS A 380 -18.57 0.24 -4.95
N ALA A 381 -17.49 1.04 -5.01
CA ALA A 381 -16.69 1.34 -3.82
C ALA A 381 -17.48 2.06 -2.70
N PHE A 382 -18.52 2.82 -3.04
CA PHE A 382 -19.39 3.48 -2.05
C PHE A 382 -20.08 2.47 -1.12
N LEU A 383 -20.44 1.30 -1.65
CA LEU A 383 -21.17 0.27 -0.91
C LEU A 383 -20.28 -0.91 -0.49
N TRP A 384 -19.00 -0.90 -0.88
CA TRP A 384 -18.09 -2.02 -0.66
C TRP A 384 -17.88 -2.36 0.82
N SER A 385 -17.77 -1.33 1.68
CA SER A 385 -17.53 -1.50 3.11
C SER A 385 -18.80 -1.65 3.94
N VAL A 386 -19.98 -1.69 3.30
CA VAL A 386 -21.27 -1.75 4.00
C VAL A 386 -21.58 -3.18 4.40
N ALA A 387 -21.57 -3.45 5.71
CA ALA A 387 -21.84 -4.75 6.31
C ALA A 387 -23.20 -4.85 7.00
N ASN A 388 -23.80 -3.72 7.40
CA ASN A 388 -25.07 -3.69 8.13
C ASN A 388 -25.97 -2.51 7.71
N LEU A 389 -27.23 -2.55 8.16
CA LEU A 389 -28.25 -1.55 7.81
C LEU A 389 -27.85 -0.13 8.20
N LYS A 390 -27.30 0.04 9.40
CA LYS A 390 -26.89 1.34 9.92
C LYS A 390 -25.82 1.96 9.02
N GLN A 391 -24.85 1.16 8.59
CA GLN A 391 -23.83 1.62 7.63
C GLN A 391 -24.43 1.98 6.27
N LEU A 392 -25.42 1.22 5.79
CA LEU A 392 -26.13 1.54 4.54
C LEU A 392 -26.83 2.89 4.65
N GLN A 393 -27.54 3.14 5.76
CA GLN A 393 -28.23 4.40 6.04
C GLN A 393 -27.26 5.59 6.07
N THR A 394 -26.15 5.44 6.79
CA THR A 394 -25.09 6.45 6.85
C THR A 394 -24.53 6.75 5.45
N VAL A 395 -24.17 5.72 4.67
CA VAL A 395 -23.63 5.92 3.31
C VAL A 395 -24.65 6.59 2.39
N LEU A 396 -25.93 6.23 2.48
CA LEU A 396 -26.98 6.86 1.70
C LEU A 396 -27.13 8.35 2.05
N ALA A 397 -27.23 8.67 3.34
CA ALA A 397 -27.47 10.03 3.82
C ALA A 397 -26.26 10.95 3.65
N GLU A 398 -25.04 10.46 3.90
CA GLU A 398 -23.84 11.31 3.97
C GLU A 398 -23.04 11.35 2.68
N GLN A 399 -23.15 10.34 1.81
CA GLN A 399 -22.32 10.24 0.59
C GLN A 399 -23.18 10.22 -0.69
N ILE A 400 -24.11 9.28 -0.81
CA ILE A 400 -24.84 9.05 -2.06
C ILE A 400 -25.83 10.18 -2.35
N ILE A 401 -26.73 10.49 -1.41
CA ILE A 401 -27.77 11.51 -1.62
C ILE A 401 -27.17 12.89 -1.91
N PRO A 402 -26.18 13.40 -1.13
CA PRO A 402 -25.58 14.70 -1.41
C PRO A 402 -24.91 14.78 -2.78
N GLN A 403 -24.22 13.72 -3.22
CA GLN A 403 -23.57 13.70 -4.52
C GLN A 403 -24.59 13.71 -5.67
N LEU A 404 -25.67 12.93 -5.56
CA LEU A 404 -26.75 12.93 -6.55
C LEU A 404 -27.50 14.27 -6.56
N ALA A 405 -27.71 14.89 -5.40
CA ALA A 405 -28.34 16.21 -5.32
C ALA A 405 -27.52 17.29 -6.03
N GLN A 406 -26.19 17.22 -5.92
CA GLN A 406 -25.29 18.08 -6.66
C GLN A 406 -25.39 17.83 -8.17
N ALA A 407 -25.37 16.57 -8.60
CA ALA A 407 -25.48 16.20 -10.03
C ALA A 407 -26.84 16.57 -10.63
N ALA A 408 -27.92 16.48 -9.86
CA ALA A 408 -29.26 16.89 -10.27
C ALA A 408 -29.49 18.41 -10.24
N GLY A 409 -28.49 19.21 -9.84
CA GLY A 409 -28.62 20.66 -9.73
C GLY A 409 -29.71 21.10 -8.75
N GLY A 410 -29.97 20.29 -7.70
CA GLY A 410 -31.01 20.56 -6.70
C GLY A 410 -32.45 20.31 -7.16
N GLN A 411 -32.67 19.65 -8.31
CA GLN A 411 -34.01 19.31 -8.80
C GLN A 411 -34.62 18.15 -7.99
N LEU A 412 -35.58 18.50 -7.11
CA LEU A 412 -36.23 17.56 -6.21
C LEU A 412 -36.91 16.39 -6.94
N THR A 413 -37.59 16.65 -8.06
CA THR A 413 -38.32 15.63 -8.82
C THR A 413 -37.40 14.53 -9.35
N ILE A 414 -36.19 14.90 -9.80
CA ILE A 414 -35.18 13.92 -10.26
C ILE A 414 -34.71 13.05 -9.09
N LEU A 415 -34.46 13.65 -7.93
CA LEU A 415 -34.05 12.91 -6.74
C LEU A 415 -35.13 11.95 -6.26
N GLN A 416 -36.38 12.41 -6.19
CA GLN A 416 -37.51 11.57 -5.81
C GLN A 416 -37.72 10.41 -6.80
N TYR A 417 -37.52 10.63 -8.09
CA TYR A 417 -37.56 9.58 -9.09
C TYR A 417 -36.45 8.53 -8.88
N ILE A 418 -35.20 8.96 -8.63
CA ILE A 418 -34.07 8.05 -8.40
C ILE A 418 -34.30 7.14 -7.19
N PHE A 419 -34.92 7.66 -6.13
CA PHE A 419 -35.20 6.94 -4.88
C PHE A 419 -36.60 6.29 -4.81
N GLN A 420 -37.39 6.35 -5.90
CA GLN A 420 -38.78 5.88 -5.96
C GLN A 420 -39.67 6.44 -4.84
N ASP A 421 -39.58 7.74 -4.58
CA ASP A 421 -40.32 8.41 -3.51
C ASP A 421 -41.73 8.90 -3.94
N GLU A 422 -41.99 9.03 -5.25
CA GLU A 422 -43.20 9.69 -5.80
C GLU A 422 -44.54 9.10 -5.30
N GLN A 423 -44.58 7.80 -4.99
CA GLN A 423 -45.79 7.09 -4.56
C GLN A 423 -45.75 6.65 -3.08
N GLN A 424 -44.73 7.05 -2.34
CA GLN A 424 -44.50 6.61 -0.96
C GLN A 424 -45.07 7.63 0.03
N PRO A 425 -45.54 7.18 1.21
CA PRO A 425 -45.93 8.10 2.27
C PRO A 425 -44.72 8.90 2.74
N MET A 426 -44.93 10.14 3.19
CA MET A 426 -43.87 11.05 3.66
C MET A 426 -42.90 10.40 4.66
N SER A 427 -43.40 9.51 5.54
CA SER A 427 -42.58 8.79 6.52
C SER A 427 -41.59 7.79 5.90
N ALA A 428 -41.88 7.30 4.69
CA ALA A 428 -41.06 6.33 3.99
C ALA A 428 -40.28 6.93 2.80
N GLN A 429 -40.41 8.22 2.50
CA GLN A 429 -39.65 8.89 1.43
C GLN A 429 -38.21 9.15 1.87
N PHE A 430 -37.20 8.86 1.04
CA PHE A 430 -35.81 9.21 1.33
C PHE A 430 -35.59 10.72 1.24
N ILE A 431 -36.21 11.36 0.25
CA ILE A 431 -36.09 12.78 -0.07
C ILE A 431 -37.45 13.48 0.08
N GLN A 432 -37.50 14.46 0.97
CA GLN A 432 -38.70 15.25 1.24
C GLN A 432 -38.57 16.67 0.68
N ASP A 433 -39.71 17.26 0.32
CA ASP A 433 -39.80 18.68 -0.04
C ASP A 433 -39.66 19.54 1.21
N SER A 434 -38.70 20.46 1.22
CA SER A 434 -38.47 21.37 2.34
C SER A 434 -39.66 22.32 2.58
N GLN A 435 -40.45 22.65 1.55
CA GLN A 435 -41.61 23.53 1.67
C GLN A 435 -42.87 22.80 2.16
N ALA A 436 -43.05 21.53 1.78
CA ALA A 436 -44.21 20.73 2.20
C ALA A 436 -44.22 20.44 3.72
N LEU A 437 -43.03 20.34 4.34
CA LEU A 437 -42.89 20.12 5.78
C LEU A 437 -43.23 21.39 6.60
N ILE A 438 -42.82 22.56 6.13
CA ILE A 438 -43.13 23.85 6.81
C ILE A 438 -44.65 24.04 6.91
N ASN A 439 -45.40 23.64 5.87
CA ASN A 439 -46.87 23.72 5.86
C ASN A 439 -47.54 22.65 6.76
N ASN A 440 -46.89 21.51 7.02
CA ASN A 440 -47.41 20.49 7.93
C ASN A 440 -47.07 20.78 9.40
N ASP A 441 -45.88 21.31 9.70
CA ASP A 441 -45.51 21.74 11.05
C ASP A 441 -46.32 22.95 11.51
N SER A 442 -46.65 23.87 10.60
CA SER A 442 -47.55 24.99 10.92
C SER A 442 -49.01 24.56 11.16
N ASN A 443 -49.45 23.44 10.58
CA ASN A 443 -50.76 22.85 10.88
C ASN A 443 -50.77 22.01 12.17
N ASN A 444 -49.67 21.36 12.54
CA ASN A 444 -49.55 20.64 13.82
C ASN A 444 -49.26 21.57 15.02
N SER A 445 -48.66 22.74 14.78
CA SER A 445 -48.42 23.77 15.80
C SER A 445 -49.69 24.45 16.32
N ALA A 446 -50.85 24.26 15.68
CA ALA A 446 -52.11 24.86 16.14
C ALA A 446 -52.75 24.11 17.32
N ASN A 447 -52.16 23.01 17.82
CA ASN A 447 -52.80 22.14 18.81
C ASN A 447 -51.95 21.69 20.01
N SER A 448 -50.89 22.42 20.39
CA SER A 448 -50.24 22.20 21.70
C SER A 448 -49.78 23.50 22.34
N ASN A 449 -50.51 23.90 23.39
CA ASN A 449 -50.18 25.02 24.27
C ASN A 449 -48.91 24.75 25.10
N SER A 450 -48.03 25.75 25.10
CA SER A 450 -47.13 26.20 26.19
C SER A 450 -46.31 25.16 26.98
N SER A 451 -44.98 25.16 26.77
CA SER A 451 -43.98 25.55 27.80
C SER A 451 -42.55 25.19 27.38
N ASN A 452 -41.60 26.06 27.78
CA ASN A 452 -40.14 25.88 27.78
C ASN A 452 -39.35 26.05 26.46
N GLN A 453 -39.21 27.31 26.02
CA GLN A 453 -38.00 27.78 25.33
C GLN A 453 -36.98 28.24 26.38
N MET A 454 -35.85 27.53 26.55
CA MET A 454 -34.59 28.08 27.13
C MET A 454 -33.36 27.14 27.07
N PHE A 455 -33.39 26.02 26.34
CA PHE A 455 -32.21 25.16 26.14
C PHE A 455 -32.17 24.55 24.73
N ALA A 456 -31.83 25.35 23.71
CA ALA A 456 -31.66 24.87 22.33
C ALA A 456 -30.48 25.56 21.61
N GLY A 457 -29.37 25.80 22.32
CA GLY A 457 -28.23 26.57 21.81
C GLY A 457 -27.08 25.77 21.18
N HIS A 458 -27.17 24.44 21.06
CA HIS A 458 -26.04 23.61 20.58
C HIS A 458 -26.35 22.68 19.40
N HIS A 459 -27.58 22.64 18.89
CA HIS A 459 -27.93 21.88 17.67
C HIS A 459 -28.08 22.75 16.41
N SER A 460 -28.04 24.09 16.51
CA SER A 460 -28.29 24.98 15.38
C SER A 460 -27.15 25.10 14.36
N PHE A 461 -25.97 24.55 14.64
CA PHE A 461 -24.81 24.64 13.75
C PHE A 461 -24.74 23.52 12.70
N LEU A 462 -25.49 22.42 12.89
CA LEU A 462 -25.59 21.31 11.92
C LEU A 462 -26.75 21.48 10.93
N ASP A 463 -27.79 22.23 11.28
CA ASP A 463 -28.94 22.47 10.39
C ASP A 463 -28.66 23.51 9.29
N GLN A 464 -27.65 24.37 9.45
CA GLN A 464 -27.37 25.45 8.50
C GLN A 464 -26.54 25.04 7.28
N SER A 465 -25.92 23.85 7.28
CA SER A 465 -25.10 23.38 6.15
C SER A 465 -25.85 22.52 5.13
N ILE A 466 -27.09 22.11 5.42
CA ILE A 466 -27.85 21.14 4.59
C ILE A 466 -28.97 21.82 3.76
N SER A 467 -29.27 23.11 3.96
CA SER A 467 -30.39 23.80 3.28
C SER A 467 -30.05 24.38 1.89
N THR A 468 -29.05 23.85 1.18
CA THR A 468 -28.61 24.41 -0.11
C THR A 468 -29.46 23.96 -1.32
N GLY A 469 -30.70 23.51 -1.10
CA GLY A 469 -31.66 23.22 -2.18
C GLY A 469 -33.07 22.95 -1.67
N ASN A 470 -34.03 22.83 -2.60
CA ASN A 470 -35.45 22.51 -2.33
C ASN A 470 -35.68 21.07 -1.80
N TYR A 471 -34.68 20.42 -1.19
CA TYR A 471 -34.77 19.04 -0.72
C TYR A 471 -34.29 18.92 0.73
N ARG A 472 -34.86 17.97 1.47
CA ARG A 472 -34.42 17.58 2.82
C ARG A 472 -34.31 16.06 2.88
N ILE A 473 -33.20 15.57 3.43
CA ILE A 473 -33.05 14.13 3.71
C ILE A 473 -33.95 13.78 4.89
N ASN A 474 -34.70 12.68 4.77
CA ASN A 474 -35.60 12.24 5.83
C ASN A 474 -34.84 12.00 7.14
N VAL A 475 -35.33 12.60 8.23
CA VAL A 475 -34.69 12.53 9.55
C VAL A 475 -34.68 11.10 10.10
N ASP A 476 -35.69 10.30 9.78
CA ASP A 476 -35.75 8.89 10.21
C ASP A 476 -34.69 8.02 9.53
N LEU A 477 -34.24 8.39 8.32
CA LEU A 477 -33.09 7.74 7.68
C LEU A 477 -31.80 8.01 8.46
N MET A 478 -31.61 9.25 8.94
CA MET A 478 -30.41 9.64 9.69
C MET A 478 -30.39 9.08 11.12
N ASN A 479 -31.56 8.99 11.74
CA ASN A 479 -31.71 8.45 13.10
C ASN A 479 -31.81 6.92 13.14
N ASN A 480 -31.84 6.25 11.98
CA ASN A 480 -32.06 4.81 11.85
C ASN A 480 -33.36 4.34 12.51
N SER A 481 -34.43 5.11 12.36
CA SER A 481 -35.72 4.94 13.05
C SER A 481 -36.88 4.66 12.10
N ALA A 482 -38.03 4.32 12.68
CA ALA A 482 -39.32 4.18 12.00
C ALA A 482 -39.27 3.23 10.78
N GLU A 483 -39.78 3.67 9.63
CA GLU A 483 -39.89 2.86 8.41
C GLU A 483 -38.51 2.43 7.87
N PHE A 484 -37.44 3.18 8.13
CA PHE A 484 -36.09 2.87 7.64
C PHE A 484 -35.41 1.71 8.36
N THR A 485 -36.00 1.20 9.44
CA THR A 485 -35.60 -0.09 10.03
C THR A 485 -36.04 -1.28 9.17
N LYS A 486 -37.01 -1.08 8.27
CA LYS A 486 -37.64 -2.14 7.51
C LYS A 486 -36.97 -2.34 6.15
N PRO A 487 -36.77 -3.58 5.69
CA PRO A 487 -35.88 -3.84 4.54
C PRO A 487 -36.57 -3.55 3.22
N PHE A 488 -37.89 -3.65 3.20
CA PHE A 488 -38.70 -3.33 2.02
C PHE A 488 -38.46 -1.89 1.51
N VAL A 489 -38.12 -0.95 2.41
CA VAL A 489 -37.82 0.44 2.05
C VAL A 489 -36.60 0.54 1.14
N TYR A 490 -35.61 -0.33 1.30
CA TYR A 490 -34.41 -0.39 0.45
C TYR A 490 -34.60 -1.35 -0.73
N GLN A 491 -35.37 -2.43 -0.55
CA GLN A 491 -35.68 -3.38 -1.63
C GLN A 491 -36.46 -2.73 -2.77
N ARG A 492 -37.21 -1.65 -2.51
CA ARG A 492 -37.85 -0.87 -3.59
C ARG A 492 -36.84 -0.23 -4.54
N LEU A 493 -35.60 -0.03 -4.10
CA LEU A 493 -34.53 0.58 -4.91
C LEU A 493 -33.89 -0.42 -5.90
N TYR A 494 -34.38 -1.65 -5.99
CA TYR A 494 -33.91 -2.64 -6.97
C TYR A 494 -34.17 -2.23 -8.43
#